data_AF-A0A7W6SGX7-F1
#
_entry.id   AF-A0A7W6SGX7-F1
#
_cell.length_a   1.000
_cell.length_b   1.000
_cell.length_c   1.000
_cell.angle_alpha   90.00
_cell.angle_beta   90.00
_cell.angle_gamma   90.00
#
_symmetry.space_group_name_H-M   'P 1'
#
loop_
_entity.id
_entity.type
_entity.pdbx_description
1 polymer ?
#
loop_
_entity_poly.entity_id
_entity_poly.type
_entity_poly.pdbx_seq_one_letter_code
_entity_poly.pdbx_strand_id
1 'polypeptide(L)'
;MSERTVVFRADPKSEASESIVKRLRAGGVEIVEQQPNMLLVAGAPRAISKALGDAEGWKVTEETSTPPPKTREKVLKPPSR
;
A
#
# COMPACT_ATOMS: atom_id res chain seq x y z
N MET A 1 -11.53 11.08 3.55
CA MET A 1 -10.41 10.63 2.70
C MET A 1 -10.48 9.12 2.64
N SER A 2 -10.34 8.50 1.46
CA SER A 2 -10.26 7.04 1.37
C SER A 2 -8.92 6.59 1.93
N GLU A 3 -8.93 5.73 2.94
CA GLU A 3 -7.71 5.12 3.48
C GLU A 3 -7.08 4.26 2.38
N ARG A 4 -5.78 4.45 2.20
CA ARG A 4 -4.97 3.67 1.27
C ARG A 4 -4.29 2.56 2.05
N THR A 5 -4.28 1.39 1.45
CA THR A 5 -3.78 0.17 2.08
C THR A 5 -2.91 -0.56 1.09
N VAL A 6 -1.80 -1.10 1.58
CA VAL A 6 -0.88 -1.91 0.79
C VAL A 6 -1.22 -3.38 1.01
N VAL A 7 -1.49 -4.07 -0.09
CA VAL A 7 -1.71 -5.51 -0.12
C VAL A 7 -0.50 -6.14 -0.78
N PHE A 8 0.23 -7.00 -0.09
CA PHE A 8 1.48 -7.56 -0.61
C PHE A 8 1.53 -9.08 -0.47
N ARG A 9 2.33 -9.69 -1.34
CA ARG A 9 2.59 -11.11 -1.35
C ARG A 9 3.60 -11.46 -0.26
N ALA A 10 3.16 -12.22 0.74
CA ALA A 10 3.97 -12.67 1.87
C ALA A 10 4.52 -14.09 1.70
N ASP A 11 4.00 -14.89 0.76
CA ASP A 11 4.44 -16.27 0.52
C ASP A 11 4.79 -16.52 -0.97
N PRO A 12 5.88 -17.24 -1.29
CA PRO A 12 6.17 -17.66 -2.65
C PRO A 12 5.10 -18.59 -3.29
N LYS A 13 4.23 -19.21 -2.49
CA LYS A 13 3.10 -20.03 -2.95
C LYS A 13 1.79 -19.25 -3.10
N SER A 14 1.78 -17.94 -2.84
CA SER A 14 0.54 -17.18 -2.91
C SER A 14 -0.09 -17.21 -4.30
N GLU A 15 -1.41 -16.99 -4.33
CA GLU A 15 -2.16 -16.79 -5.56
C GLU A 15 -1.55 -15.69 -6.44
N ALA A 16 -1.74 -15.80 -7.75
CA ALA A 16 -1.31 -14.79 -8.71
C ALA A 16 -1.99 -13.43 -8.42
N SER A 17 -1.25 -12.33 -8.62
CA SER A 17 -1.73 -10.97 -8.35
C SER A 17 -3.02 -10.63 -9.11
N GLU A 18 -3.22 -11.17 -10.31
CA GLU A 18 -4.45 -10.96 -11.08
C GLU A 18 -5.70 -11.58 -10.43
N SER A 19 -5.55 -12.74 -9.77
CA SER A 19 -6.65 -13.38 -9.02
C SER A 19 -7.10 -12.47 -7.89
N ILE A 20 -6.12 -11.93 -7.15
CA ILE A 20 -6.33 -11.02 -6.03
C ILE A 20 -6.96 -9.70 -6.49
N VAL A 21 -6.47 -9.12 -7.59
CA VAL A 21 -7.04 -7.90 -8.17
C VAL A 21 -8.50 -8.09 -8.55
N LYS A 22 -8.85 -9.21 -9.19
CA LYS A 22 -10.24 -9.52 -9.54
C LYS A 22 -11.12 -9.64 -8.29
N ARG A 23 -10.62 -10.31 -7.24
CA ARG A 23 -11.35 -10.50 -5.98
C ARG A 23 -11.58 -9.17 -5.26
N LEU A 24 -10.56 -8.34 -5.17
CA LEU A 24 -10.64 -7.00 -4.58
C LEU A 24 -11.64 -6.11 -5.32
N ARG A 25 -11.59 -6.08 -6.66
CA ARG A 25 -12.57 -5.34 -7.47
C ARG A 25 -14.00 -5.86 -7.30
N ALA A 26 -14.20 -7.18 -7.24
CA ALA A 26 -15.51 -7.77 -6.97
C ALA A 26 -16.06 -7.39 -5.57
N GLY A 27 -15.17 -7.16 -4.61
CA GLY A 27 -15.49 -6.64 -3.28
C GLY A 27 -15.73 -5.13 -3.22
N GLY A 28 -15.69 -4.42 -4.36
CA GLY A 28 -15.85 -2.97 -4.43
C GLY A 28 -14.62 -2.18 -3.96
N VAL A 29 -13.44 -2.82 -3.93
CA VAL A 29 -12.17 -2.16 -3.60
C VAL A 29 -11.54 -1.60 -4.87
N GLU A 30 -11.11 -0.34 -4.79
CA GLU A 30 -10.42 0.32 -5.89
C GLU A 30 -8.92 -0.03 -5.86
N ILE A 31 -8.37 -0.44 -7.01
CA ILE A 31 -6.93 -0.67 -7.17
C ILE A 31 -6.31 0.60 -7.71
N VAL A 32 -5.46 1.23 -6.90
CA VAL A 32 -4.75 2.47 -7.26
C VAL A 32 -3.49 2.14 -8.05
N GLU A 33 -2.73 1.14 -7.61
CA GLU A 33 -1.50 0.69 -8.27
C GLU A 33 -1.38 -0.83 -8.21
N GLN A 34 -0.86 -1.42 -9.28
CA GLN A 34 -0.64 -2.86 -9.39
C GLN A 34 0.82 -3.16 -9.73
N GLN A 35 1.49 -3.92 -8.86
CA GLN A 35 2.80 -4.50 -9.06
C GLN A 35 2.74 -6.03 -8.89
N PRO A 36 3.74 -6.79 -9.36
CA PRO A 36 3.69 -8.26 -9.32
C PRO A 36 3.49 -8.86 -7.92
N ASN A 37 4.09 -8.24 -6.90
CA ASN A 37 4.05 -8.72 -5.50
C ASN A 37 3.39 -7.73 -4.54
N MET A 38 2.85 -6.61 -5.05
CA MET A 38 2.31 -5.53 -4.22
C MET A 38 1.20 -4.81 -4.97
N LEU A 39 0.12 -4.47 -4.26
CA LEU A 39 -1.02 -3.73 -4.76
C LEU A 39 -1.28 -2.58 -3.80
N LEU A 40 -1.48 -1.38 -4.33
CA LEU A 40 -1.99 -0.25 -3.56
C LEU A 40 -3.49 -0.18 -3.80
N VAL A 41 -4.28 -0.23 -2.73
CA VAL A 41 -5.73 -0.23 -2.80
C VAL A 41 -6.33 0.92 -1.99
N ALA A 42 -7.45 1.45 -2.45
CA ALA A 42 -8.24 2.45 -1.75
C ALA A 42 -9.58 1.85 -1.37
N GLY A 43 -9.94 1.97 -0.10
CA GLY A 43 -11.21 1.45 0.40
C GLY A 43 -11.24 1.34 1.92
N ALA A 44 -12.42 1.01 2.46
CA ALA A 44 -12.54 0.75 3.89
C ALA A 44 -11.75 -0.52 4.26
N PRO A 45 -10.95 -0.53 5.35
CA PRO A 45 -10.17 -1.70 5.76
C PRO A 45 -11.01 -2.98 5.89
N ARG A 46 -12.26 -2.85 6.38
CA ARG A 46 -13.20 -3.97 6.48
C ARG A 46 -13.58 -4.55 5.11
N ALA A 47 -13.76 -3.70 4.09
CA ALA A 47 -14.06 -4.14 2.74
C ALA A 47 -12.85 -4.83 2.09
N ILE A 48 -11.64 -4.29 2.32
CA ILE A 48 -10.38 -4.87 1.85
C ILE A 48 -10.16 -6.25 2.47
N SER A 49 -10.25 -6.38 3.79
CA SER A 49 -10.09 -7.67 4.48
C SER A 49 -11.16 -8.68 4.06
N LYS A 50 -12.42 -8.25 3.91
CA LYS A 50 -13.51 -9.12 3.43
C LYS A 50 -13.29 -9.59 2.00
N ALA A 51 -12.81 -8.70 1.13
CA ALA A 51 -12.54 -9.01 -0.27
C ALA A 51 -11.29 -9.88 -0.43
N LEU A 52 -10.27 -9.72 0.43
CA LEU A 52 -9.12 -10.63 0.46
C LEU A 52 -9.56 -12.04 0.89
N GLY A 53 -10.42 -12.12 1.91
CA GLY A 53 -10.88 -13.38 2.49
C GLY A 53 -9.70 -14.25 2.91
N ASP A 54 -9.74 -15.54 2.55
CA ASP A 54 -8.67 -16.51 2.81
C ASP A 54 -7.62 -16.57 1.70
N ALA A 55 -7.33 -15.44 1.02
CA ALA A 55 -6.28 -15.36 0.00
C ALA A 55 -4.93 -15.82 0.58
N GLU A 56 -4.53 -17.04 0.25
CA GLU A 56 -3.38 -17.68 0.89
C GLU A 56 -2.09 -16.93 0.53
N GLY A 57 -1.35 -16.56 1.57
CA GLY A 57 -0.07 -15.88 1.46
C GLY A 57 -0.13 -14.39 1.04
N TRP A 58 -1.30 -13.75 1.01
CA TRP A 58 -1.40 -12.30 0.86
C TRP A 58 -1.66 -11.63 2.21
N LYS A 59 -1.01 -10.50 2.45
CA LYS A 59 -1.15 -9.72 3.70
C LYS A 59 -1.46 -8.26 3.43
N VAL A 60 -2.05 -7.63 4.43
CA VAL A 60 -2.50 -6.24 4.41
C VAL A 60 -1.65 -5.44 5.37
N THR A 61 -1.17 -4.29 4.94
CA THR A 61 -0.49 -3.31 5.80
C THR A 61 -0.94 -1.90 5.43
N GLU A 62 -0.89 -0.99 6.38
CA GLU A 62 -1.22 0.41 6.14
C GLU A 62 -0.13 1.05 5.28
N GLU A 63 -0.52 1.96 4.38
CA GLU A 63 0.46 2.75 3.64
C GLU A 63 1.25 3.60 4.63
N THR A 64 2.53 3.27 4.82
CA THR A 64 3.42 4.07 5.65
C THR A 64 4.08 5.12 4.77
N SER A 65 3.55 6.34 4.80
CA SER A 65 4.22 7.48 4.15
C SER A 65 5.42 7.90 4.98
N THR A 66 6.62 7.70 4.43
CA THR A 66 7.84 8.22 5.08
C THR A 66 7.96 9.70 4.73
N PRO A 67 7.91 10.62 5.71
CA PRO A 67 8.09 12.02 5.42
C PRO A 67 9.51 12.25 4.87
N PRO A 68 9.70 13.24 3.97
CA PRO A 68 11.03 13.61 3.53
C PRO A 68 11.90 13.93 4.76
N PRO A 69 13.22 13.61 4.71
CA PRO A 69 14.12 13.99 5.77
C PRO A 69 14.01 15.51 5.97
N LYS A 70 13.98 15.95 7.23
CA LYS A 70 14.06 17.38 7.55
C LYS A 70 15.40 17.89 7.03
N THR A 71 15.45 18.40 5.80
CA THR A 71 16.61 19.11 5.28
C THR A 71 16.89 20.25 6.25
N ARG A 72 18.12 20.32 6.74
CA ARG A 72 18.57 21.30 7.72
C ARG A 72 18.35 22.70 7.15
N GLU A 73 17.28 23.38 7.56
CA GLU A 73 17.10 24.79 7.24
C GLU A 73 18.30 25.56 7.81
N LYS A 74 19.08 26.17 6.91
CA LYS A 74 20.03 27.26 7.19
C LYS A 74 21.16 26.95 8.18
N VAL A 75 22.27 26.40 7.67
CA VAL A 75 23.61 26.72 8.23
C VAL A 75 24.58 27.10 7.10
N LEU A 76 24.21 28.08 6.29
CA LEU A 76 25.20 28.98 5.70
C LEU A 76 25.00 30.31 6.41
N LYS A 77 25.65 30.48 7.56
CA LYS A 77 25.89 31.82 8.09
C LYS A 77 26.77 32.53 7.05
N PRO A 78 26.36 33.68 6.48
CA PRO A 78 27.29 34.48 5.69
C PRO A 78 28.47 34.88 6.59
N PRO A 79 29.70 34.96 6.05
CA PRO A 79 30.86 35.33 6.85
C PRO A 79 30.66 36.73 7.45
N SER A 80 30.90 36.86 8.76
CA SER A 80 30.93 38.14 9.46
C SER A 80 32.08 38.98 8.89
N ARG A 81 31.81 40.24 8.54
CA ARG A 81 32.86 41.25 8.26
C ARG A 81 33.54 41.67 9.55
#